data_AF-A0A7C5DYP0-F1
#
_entry.id   AF-A0A7C5DYP0-F1
#
_cell.length_a   1.000
_cell.length_b   1.000
_cell.length_c   1.000
_cell.angle_alpha   90.00
_cell.angle_beta   90.00
_cell.angle_gamma   90.00
#
_symmetry.space_group_name_H-M   'P 1'
#
loop_
_entity.id
_entity.type
_entity.pdbx_description
1 polymer ?
#
loop_
_entity_poly.entity_id
_entity_poly.type
_entity_poly.pdbx_seq_one_letter_code
_entity_poly.pdbx_strand_id
1 'polypeptide(L)'
;MTMMTAAQYEESLRKLNLIVYMFGERLTNVVDDPIIRPSMQAVAKTYELAHMPEHEDLMTATSHLTGKRINRFTHIHQSVGDLVKKSKMGRLLGRETGCCFQRCVGMDALNALSIVTYNIDQACGSPYNQRFLDYLAYVQENDLTCDGAMTDPKGDRSLPPHKQVDPDLYLHIVEEREDGIVVKGAKAHQTGAVNSHEVIVMPTMALREADKDYAVSFALPSDADGIYYIMGRQSCDTRKLEDGEIDRGNLLFGGHEALVVFDNVFVPWERVFMCRENEFAGQLVEVFAGYHRQSYACKVGVGDVLIGASQVA
;
A
#
# COMPACT_ATOMS: atom_id res chain seq x y z
N MET A 1 -19.29 2.48 11.60
CA MET A 1 -18.56 1.58 12.53
C MET A 1 -17.11 1.98 12.44
N THR A 2 -16.45 2.37 13.53
CA THR A 2 -15.30 3.29 13.41
C THR A 2 -13.93 2.61 13.31
N MET A 3 -13.77 1.35 13.75
CA MET A 3 -12.51 0.59 13.60
C MET A 3 -12.81 -0.91 13.55
N MET A 4 -12.19 -1.64 12.62
CA MET A 4 -12.33 -3.09 12.48
C MET A 4 -11.50 -3.82 13.54
N THR A 5 -11.99 -4.97 14.01
CA THR A 5 -11.16 -5.95 14.71
C THR A 5 -10.33 -6.75 13.71
N ALA A 6 -9.30 -7.47 14.18
CA ALA A 6 -8.51 -8.38 13.35
C ALA A 6 -9.38 -9.41 12.59
N ALA A 7 -10.41 -9.96 13.25
CA ALA A 7 -11.34 -10.89 12.63
C ALA A 7 -12.24 -10.23 11.57
N GLN A 8 -12.67 -8.99 11.81
CA GLN A 8 -13.45 -8.23 10.83
C GLN A 8 -12.61 -7.87 9.59
N TYR A 9 -11.32 -7.56 9.77
CA TYR A 9 -10.36 -7.38 8.68
C TYR A 9 -10.17 -8.67 7.85
N GLU A 10 -10.01 -9.82 8.51
CA GLU A 10 -9.89 -11.08 7.77
C GLU A 10 -11.17 -11.39 6.98
N GLU A 11 -12.33 -11.19 7.59
CA GLU A 11 -13.63 -11.41 6.96
C GLU A 11 -13.91 -10.42 5.81
N SER A 12 -13.43 -9.17 5.90
CA SER A 12 -13.57 -8.20 4.80
C SER A 12 -12.76 -8.62 3.58
N LEU A 13 -11.57 -9.19 3.76
CA LEU A 13 -10.76 -9.67 2.64
C LEU A 13 -11.37 -10.89 1.93
N ARG A 14 -12.10 -11.75 2.65
CA ARG A 14 -12.84 -12.88 2.05
C ARG A 14 -13.94 -12.45 1.08
N LYS A 15 -14.37 -11.19 1.15
CA LYS A 15 -15.39 -10.62 0.27
C LYS A 15 -14.83 -10.06 -1.03
N LEU A 16 -13.51 -9.92 -1.14
CA LEU A 16 -12.84 -9.44 -2.34
C LEU A 16 -12.72 -10.58 -3.37
N ASN A 17 -12.96 -10.26 -4.63
CA ASN A 17 -12.82 -11.20 -5.74
C ASN A 17 -11.45 -11.06 -6.44
N LEU A 18 -10.37 -11.24 -5.68
CA LEU A 18 -9.01 -11.07 -6.20
C LEU A 18 -8.66 -12.12 -7.26
N ILE A 19 -8.05 -11.70 -8.36
CA ILE A 19 -7.47 -12.59 -9.38
C ILE A 19 -5.98 -12.75 -9.06
N VAL A 20 -5.61 -13.83 -8.37
CA VAL A 20 -4.23 -14.08 -7.93
C VAL A 20 -3.68 -15.35 -8.57
N TYR A 21 -2.48 -15.25 -9.14
CA TYR A 21 -1.72 -16.37 -9.70
C TYR A 21 -0.48 -16.67 -8.87
N MET A 22 -0.26 -17.95 -8.58
CA MET A 22 0.93 -18.45 -7.89
C MET A 22 1.30 -19.82 -8.47
N PHE A 23 2.60 -20.04 -8.71
CA PHE A 23 3.12 -21.30 -9.30
C PHE A 23 2.46 -21.75 -10.60
N GLY A 24 2.01 -20.80 -11.43
CA GLY A 24 1.37 -21.07 -12.72
C GLY A 24 -0.14 -21.38 -12.63
N GLU A 25 -0.73 -21.31 -11.44
CA GLU A 25 -2.15 -21.60 -11.22
C GLU A 25 -2.87 -20.38 -10.61
N ARG A 26 -4.17 -20.25 -10.89
CA ARG A 26 -5.03 -19.27 -10.23
C ARG A 26 -5.43 -19.79 -8.86
N LEU A 27 -5.20 -19.01 -7.81
CA LEU A 27 -5.63 -19.35 -6.46
C LEU A 27 -7.16 -19.23 -6.34
N THR A 28 -7.76 -20.21 -5.70
CA THR A 28 -9.20 -20.23 -5.38
C THR A 28 -9.53 -19.67 -4.01
N ASN A 29 -8.54 -19.65 -3.10
CA ASN A 29 -8.66 -19.08 -1.77
C ASN A 29 -7.36 -18.35 -1.39
N VAL A 30 -7.36 -17.03 -1.54
CA VAL A 30 -6.20 -16.18 -1.22
C VAL A 30 -6.00 -16.07 0.29
N VAL A 31 -7.10 -16.01 1.05
CA VAL A 31 -7.07 -15.70 2.49
C VAL A 31 -6.49 -16.84 3.33
N ASP A 32 -6.84 -18.09 2.99
CA ASP A 32 -6.36 -19.26 3.72
C ASP A 32 -5.18 -19.96 3.05
N ASP A 33 -4.63 -19.40 1.96
CA ASP A 33 -3.44 -19.97 1.33
C ASP A 33 -2.26 -19.99 2.33
N PRO A 34 -1.61 -21.13 2.58
CA PRO A 34 -0.56 -21.23 3.60
C PRO A 34 0.66 -20.33 3.36
N ILE A 35 0.95 -19.96 2.10
CA ILE A 35 2.07 -19.07 1.79
C ILE A 35 1.72 -17.63 2.11
N ILE A 36 0.47 -17.23 1.87
CA ILE A 36 -0.05 -15.87 2.02
C ILE A 36 -0.49 -15.60 3.46
N ARG A 37 -1.07 -16.59 4.15
CA ARG A 37 -1.68 -16.45 5.48
C ARG A 37 -0.81 -15.74 6.53
N PRO A 38 0.50 -16.03 6.68
CA PRO A 38 1.34 -15.34 7.66
C PRO A 38 1.46 -13.83 7.39
N SER A 39 1.39 -13.41 6.12
CA SER A 39 1.42 -12.00 5.75
C SER A 39 0.14 -11.28 6.14
N MET A 40 -1.00 -11.93 6.02
CA MET A 40 -2.28 -11.39 6.46
C MET A 40 -2.35 -11.29 7.98
N GLN A 41 -1.81 -12.27 8.69
CA GLN A 41 -1.71 -12.25 10.15
C GLN A 41 -0.88 -11.05 10.63
N ALA A 42 0.17 -10.67 9.90
CA ALA A 42 0.96 -9.48 10.21
C ALA A 42 0.16 -8.18 10.07
N VAL A 43 -0.69 -8.04 9.04
CA VAL A 43 -1.62 -6.90 8.94
C VAL A 43 -2.71 -6.96 10.00
N ALA A 44 -3.27 -8.13 10.28
CA ALA A 44 -4.30 -8.33 11.30
C ALA A 44 -3.83 -7.88 12.69
N LYS A 45 -2.53 -8.06 12.99
CA LYS A 45 -1.90 -7.54 14.21
C LYS A 45 -2.02 -6.01 14.33
N THR A 46 -2.02 -5.27 13.22
CA THR A 46 -2.22 -3.80 13.22
C THR A 46 -3.63 -3.40 13.69
N TYR A 47 -4.64 -4.23 13.41
CA TYR A 47 -6.00 -4.03 13.89
C TYR A 47 -6.10 -4.48 15.35
N GLU A 48 -5.54 -5.63 15.70
CA GLU A 48 -5.53 -6.17 17.07
C GLU A 48 -4.95 -5.16 18.08
N LEU A 49 -3.74 -4.66 17.84
CA LEU A 49 -3.07 -3.71 18.74
C LEU A 49 -3.84 -2.38 18.89
N ALA A 50 -4.66 -2.00 17.89
CA ALA A 50 -5.45 -0.78 17.94
C ALA A 50 -6.64 -0.86 18.92
N HIS A 51 -7.01 -2.06 19.35
CA HIS A 51 -8.03 -2.29 20.38
C HIS A 51 -7.45 -2.54 21.78
N MET A 52 -6.11 -2.56 21.92
CA MET A 52 -5.44 -2.73 23.22
C MET A 52 -5.33 -1.38 23.95
N PRO A 53 -5.92 -1.21 25.15
CA PRO A 53 -5.91 0.07 25.88
C PRO A 53 -4.51 0.64 26.13
N GLU A 54 -3.52 -0.22 26.38
CA GLU A 54 -2.11 0.15 26.59
C GLU A 54 -1.42 0.70 25.35
N HIS A 55 -2.01 0.51 24.17
CA HIS A 55 -1.47 0.94 22.88
C HIS A 55 -2.34 1.99 22.20
N GLU A 56 -3.47 2.40 22.79
CA GLU A 56 -4.45 3.30 22.16
C GLU A 56 -3.81 4.60 21.64
N ASP A 57 -2.96 5.26 22.43
CA ASP A 57 -2.29 6.52 22.02
C ASP A 57 -1.37 6.33 20.80
N LEU A 58 -0.73 5.16 20.69
CA LEU A 58 0.18 4.85 19.59
C LEU A 58 -0.55 4.33 18.36
N MET A 59 -1.58 3.50 18.52
CA MET A 59 -2.23 2.78 17.42
C MET A 59 -3.45 3.50 16.86
N THR A 60 -3.98 4.51 17.57
CA THR A 60 -5.12 5.30 17.12
C THR A 60 -4.81 6.79 17.05
N ALA A 61 -5.62 7.55 16.34
CA ALA A 61 -5.57 9.00 16.26
C ALA A 61 -6.98 9.60 16.11
N THR A 62 -7.12 10.90 16.33
CA THR A 62 -8.36 11.63 16.02
C THR A 62 -8.28 12.14 14.58
N SER A 63 -9.23 11.75 13.74
CA SER A 63 -9.35 12.23 12.37
C SER A 63 -9.56 13.75 12.35
N HIS A 64 -8.72 14.46 11.59
CA HIS A 64 -8.89 15.90 11.34
C HIS A 64 -10.09 16.21 10.42
N LEU A 65 -10.64 15.20 9.73
CA LEU A 65 -11.82 15.34 8.86
C LEU A 65 -13.13 15.17 9.62
N THR A 66 -13.19 14.14 10.48
CA THR A 66 -14.46 13.69 11.08
C THR A 66 -14.52 13.88 12.59
N GLY A 67 -13.40 14.17 13.26
CA GLY A 67 -13.29 14.17 14.71
C GLY A 67 -13.44 12.80 15.37
N LYS A 68 -13.63 11.73 14.59
CA LYS A 68 -13.76 10.36 15.08
C LYS A 68 -12.38 9.76 15.37
N ARG A 69 -12.33 8.83 16.32
CA ARG A 69 -11.14 7.98 16.56
C ARG A 69 -10.97 7.00 15.38
N ILE A 70 -9.80 6.97 14.79
CA ILE A 70 -9.43 6.13 13.64
C ILE A 70 -8.14 5.36 13.93
N ASN A 71 -7.86 4.33 13.13
CA ASN A 71 -6.57 3.67 13.14
C ASN A 71 -5.48 4.67 12.68
N ARG A 72 -4.32 4.70 13.36
CA ARG A 72 -3.24 5.64 13.03
C ARG A 72 -2.70 5.42 11.60
N PHE A 73 -2.82 4.22 11.04
CA PHE A 73 -2.43 3.95 9.66
C PHE A 73 -3.27 4.70 8.61
N THR A 74 -4.45 5.22 8.95
CA THR A 74 -5.29 6.02 8.05
C THR A 74 -5.27 7.52 8.39
N HIS A 75 -4.36 7.94 9.27
CA HIS A 75 -4.27 9.32 9.77
C HIS A 75 -3.32 10.18 8.93
N ILE A 76 -3.71 11.43 8.70
CA ILE A 76 -2.83 12.46 8.13
C ILE A 76 -2.15 13.21 9.28
N HIS A 77 -0.83 13.23 9.31
CA HIS A 77 -0.05 13.78 10.41
C HIS A 77 -0.32 15.29 10.61
N GLN A 78 -0.77 15.67 11.80
CA GLN A 78 -1.11 17.06 12.13
C GLN A 78 -0.04 17.76 12.96
N SER A 79 1.01 17.05 13.36
CA SER A 79 2.09 17.56 14.18
C SER A 79 3.36 16.72 14.10
N VAL A 80 4.48 17.27 14.56
CA VAL A 80 5.72 16.50 14.78
C VAL A 80 5.48 15.33 15.74
N GLY A 81 4.57 15.50 16.72
CA GLY A 81 4.18 14.43 17.64
C GLY A 81 3.60 13.21 16.92
N ASP A 82 2.78 13.43 15.89
CA ASP A 82 2.23 12.32 15.08
C ASP A 82 3.33 11.56 14.32
N LEU A 83 4.32 12.28 13.79
CA LEU A 83 5.47 11.66 13.10
C LEU A 83 6.31 10.81 14.05
N VAL A 84 6.52 11.28 15.29
CA VAL A 84 7.21 10.50 16.33
C VAL A 84 6.40 9.27 16.72
N LYS A 85 5.08 9.41 16.87
CA LYS A 85 4.19 8.28 17.18
C LYS A 85 4.19 7.24 16.06
N LYS A 86 4.22 7.64 14.79
CA LYS A 86 4.42 6.74 13.64
C LYS A 86 5.70 5.89 13.80
N SER A 87 6.84 6.51 14.11
CA SER A 87 8.10 5.75 14.32
C SER A 87 8.00 4.78 15.50
N LYS A 88 7.40 5.19 16.62
CA LYS A 88 7.20 4.33 17.80
C LYS A 88 6.25 3.16 17.52
N MET A 89 5.14 3.44 16.84
CA MET A 89 4.18 2.44 16.36
C MET A 89 4.86 1.42 15.44
N GLY A 90 5.70 1.88 14.51
CA GLY A 90 6.46 1.01 13.62
C GLY A 90 7.40 0.07 14.39
N ARG A 91 8.14 0.60 15.38
CA ARG A 91 9.01 -0.25 16.23
C ARG A 91 8.20 -1.26 17.05
N LEU A 92 7.06 -0.85 17.63
CA LEU A 92 6.17 -1.77 18.36
C LEU A 92 5.74 -2.94 17.47
N LEU A 93 5.17 -2.67 16.29
CA LEU A 93 4.72 -3.72 15.38
C LEU A 93 5.88 -4.59 14.86
N GLY A 94 7.06 -4.00 14.64
CA GLY A 94 8.26 -4.77 14.30
C GLY A 94 8.64 -5.77 15.40
N ARG A 95 8.49 -5.38 16.68
CA ARG A 95 8.73 -6.28 17.82
C ARG A 95 7.66 -7.37 17.94
N GLU A 96 6.40 -7.00 17.76
CA GLU A 96 5.25 -7.91 17.92
C GLU A 96 5.17 -8.96 16.80
N THR A 97 5.69 -8.64 15.61
CA THR A 97 5.55 -9.52 14.44
C THR A 97 6.87 -10.14 13.98
N GLY A 98 8.01 -9.49 14.24
CA GLY A 98 9.31 -9.89 13.68
C GLY A 98 9.38 -9.84 12.16
N CYS A 99 8.46 -9.13 11.47
CA CYS A 99 8.41 -9.08 10.01
C CYS A 99 7.86 -7.73 9.48
N CYS A 100 7.49 -7.68 8.19
CA CYS A 100 6.76 -6.56 7.61
C CYS A 100 5.26 -6.72 7.84
N PHE A 101 4.61 -5.69 8.42
CA PHE A 101 3.17 -5.63 8.67
C PHE A 101 2.41 -4.77 7.65
N GLN A 102 3.07 -4.46 6.52
CA GLN A 102 2.57 -3.93 5.23
C GLN A 102 1.84 -2.56 5.24
N ARG A 103 1.03 -2.23 6.23
CA ARG A 103 0.10 -1.08 6.22
C ARG A 103 0.76 0.30 6.21
N CYS A 104 2.08 0.39 6.41
CA CYS A 104 2.82 1.65 6.38
C CYS A 104 2.86 2.30 4.98
N VAL A 105 2.88 1.52 3.89
CA VAL A 105 2.91 2.10 2.53
C VAL A 105 1.64 2.90 2.23
N GLY A 106 0.47 2.39 2.61
CA GLY A 106 -0.81 3.09 2.47
C GLY A 106 -0.84 4.39 3.28
N MET A 107 -0.42 4.35 4.55
CA MET A 107 -0.32 5.56 5.39
C MET A 107 0.57 6.63 4.76
N ASP A 108 1.74 6.22 4.24
CA ASP A 108 2.72 7.12 3.64
C ASP A 108 2.21 7.71 2.31
N ALA A 109 1.47 6.91 1.52
CA ALA A 109 0.80 7.35 0.30
C ALA A 109 -0.30 8.38 0.59
N LEU A 110 -1.16 8.10 1.58
CA LEU A 110 -2.23 9.04 1.99
C LEU A 110 -1.64 10.38 2.46
N ASN A 111 -0.57 10.35 3.27
CA ASN A 111 0.09 11.58 3.70
C ASN A 111 0.71 12.35 2.53
N ALA A 112 1.39 11.66 1.60
CA ALA A 112 1.95 12.31 0.42
C ALA A 112 0.88 12.94 -0.49
N LEU A 113 -0.21 12.21 -0.77
CA LEU A 113 -1.33 12.69 -1.59
C LEU A 113 -2.04 13.89 -0.94
N SER A 114 -2.17 13.93 0.39
CA SER A 114 -2.77 15.07 1.09
C SER A 114 -2.07 16.40 0.80
N ILE A 115 -0.77 16.37 0.59
CA ILE A 115 0.06 17.53 0.28
C ILE A 115 0.04 17.83 -1.21
N VAL A 116 0.30 16.81 -2.04
CA VAL A 116 0.51 17.00 -3.47
C VAL A 116 -0.77 17.38 -4.19
N THR A 117 -1.90 16.75 -3.86
CA THR A 117 -3.19 17.12 -4.48
C THR A 117 -3.56 18.56 -4.18
N TYR A 118 -3.33 19.02 -2.94
CA TYR A 118 -3.52 20.44 -2.58
C TYR A 118 -2.64 21.36 -3.43
N ASN A 119 -1.36 21.02 -3.59
CA ASN A 119 -0.43 21.85 -4.38
C ASN A 119 -0.81 21.90 -5.87
N ILE A 120 -1.24 20.78 -6.45
CA ILE A 120 -1.71 20.72 -7.84
C ILE A 120 -2.96 21.59 -7.99
N ASP A 121 -3.93 21.49 -7.07
CA ASP A 121 -5.14 22.31 -7.09
C ASP A 121 -4.80 23.81 -7.02
N GLN A 122 -3.85 24.21 -6.18
CA GLN A 122 -3.41 25.62 -6.07
C GLN A 122 -2.73 26.15 -7.35
N ALA A 123 -1.97 25.30 -8.05
CA ALA A 123 -1.24 25.71 -9.25
C ALA A 123 -2.09 25.63 -10.53
N CYS A 124 -2.95 24.62 -10.63
CA CYS A 124 -3.63 24.25 -11.87
C CYS A 124 -5.16 24.43 -11.81
N GLY A 125 -5.75 24.71 -10.65
CA GLY A 125 -7.21 24.84 -10.48
C GLY A 125 -7.97 23.52 -10.66
N SER A 126 -7.30 22.38 -10.46
CA SER A 126 -7.89 21.06 -10.53
C SER A 126 -8.70 20.73 -9.24
N PRO A 127 -9.52 19.67 -9.23
CA PRO A 127 -10.33 19.27 -8.07
C PRO A 127 -9.74 18.07 -7.30
N TYR A 128 -8.44 17.79 -7.41
CA TYR A 128 -7.85 16.54 -6.91
C TYR A 128 -7.86 16.47 -5.38
N ASN A 129 -7.66 17.60 -4.69
CA ASN A 129 -7.63 17.59 -3.23
C ASN A 129 -8.99 17.24 -2.65
N GLN A 130 -10.08 17.77 -3.21
CA GLN A 130 -11.43 17.40 -2.76
C GLN A 130 -11.71 15.91 -2.99
N ARG A 131 -11.37 15.38 -4.18
CA ARG A 131 -11.49 13.93 -4.48
C ARG A 131 -10.69 13.07 -3.52
N PHE A 132 -9.47 13.49 -3.20
CA PHE A 132 -8.63 12.82 -2.22
C PHE A 132 -9.24 12.87 -0.80
N LEU A 133 -9.79 14.01 -0.38
CA LEU A 133 -10.43 14.13 0.94
C LEU A 133 -11.65 13.23 1.06
N ASP A 134 -12.46 13.11 0.00
CA ASP A 134 -13.60 12.20 -0.06
C ASP A 134 -13.16 10.73 0.02
N TYR A 135 -12.11 10.36 -0.72
CA TYR A 135 -11.49 9.03 -0.65
C TYR A 135 -10.89 8.74 0.74
N LEU A 136 -10.21 9.71 1.35
CA LEU A 136 -9.64 9.58 2.69
C LEU A 136 -10.73 9.39 3.75
N ALA A 137 -11.85 10.12 3.65
CA ALA A 137 -12.99 9.93 4.53
C ALA A 137 -13.57 8.52 4.39
N TYR A 138 -13.69 8.00 3.16
CA TYR A 138 -14.08 6.62 2.88
C TYR A 138 -13.13 5.59 3.51
N VAL A 139 -11.81 5.75 3.34
CA VAL A 139 -10.79 4.87 3.93
C VAL A 139 -10.85 4.89 5.46
N GLN A 140 -11.00 6.09 6.06
CA GLN A 140 -11.08 6.25 7.52
C GLN A 140 -12.38 5.68 8.11
N GLU A 141 -13.52 5.89 7.46
CA GLU A 141 -14.82 5.41 7.94
C GLU A 141 -14.95 3.87 7.87
N ASN A 142 -14.24 3.25 6.94
CA ASN A 142 -14.24 1.80 6.76
C ASN A 142 -12.98 1.11 7.31
N ASP A 143 -12.05 1.85 7.92
CA ASP A 143 -10.78 1.36 8.49
C ASP A 143 -9.96 0.48 7.51
N LEU A 144 -9.88 0.92 6.25
CA LEU A 144 -9.30 0.11 5.18
C LEU A 144 -7.77 0.02 5.29
N THR A 145 -7.25 -1.12 4.84
CA THR A 145 -5.83 -1.32 4.49
C THR A 145 -5.66 -0.97 3.01
N CYS A 146 -4.68 -0.11 2.71
CA CYS A 146 -4.38 0.34 1.35
C CYS A 146 -2.95 -0.07 0.96
N ASP A 147 -2.78 -0.63 -0.23
CA ASP A 147 -1.49 -0.86 -0.88
C ASP A 147 -1.00 0.44 -1.54
N GLY A 148 0.29 0.74 -1.41
CA GLY A 148 0.91 1.94 -1.98
C GLY A 148 1.76 1.57 -3.21
N ALA A 149 1.15 1.63 -4.39
CA ALA A 149 1.71 1.11 -5.63
C ALA A 149 2.45 2.16 -6.47
N MET A 150 3.73 2.38 -6.12
CA MET A 150 4.59 3.35 -6.80
C MET A 150 5.47 2.73 -7.89
N THR A 151 6.21 1.65 -7.57
CA THR A 151 7.34 1.19 -8.41
C THR A 151 6.87 0.37 -9.62
N ASP A 152 7.15 0.85 -10.83
CA ASP A 152 6.92 0.13 -12.09
C ASP A 152 8.01 -0.95 -12.37
N PRO A 153 7.81 -1.86 -13.35
CA PRO A 153 8.84 -2.78 -13.85
C PRO A 153 10.08 -2.09 -14.44
N LYS A 154 9.92 -0.90 -15.04
CA LYS A 154 10.96 0.04 -15.51
C LYS A 154 11.83 -0.36 -16.72
N GLY A 155 11.77 -1.59 -17.23
CA GLY A 155 12.47 -1.95 -18.48
C GLY A 155 13.97 -1.63 -18.51
N ASP A 156 14.43 -0.95 -19.56
CA ASP A 156 15.80 -0.44 -19.62
C ASP A 156 15.95 0.77 -18.68
N ARG A 157 16.73 0.59 -17.60
CA ARG A 157 16.91 1.61 -16.56
C ARG A 157 17.66 2.87 -17.06
N SER A 158 18.28 2.82 -18.24
CA SER A 158 18.95 3.98 -18.85
C SER A 158 17.99 4.88 -19.64
N LEU A 159 16.76 4.42 -19.89
CA LEU A 159 15.78 5.13 -20.71
C LEU A 159 14.64 5.72 -19.87
N PRO A 160 14.17 6.94 -20.19
CA PRO A 160 12.94 7.48 -19.62
C PRO A 160 11.71 6.70 -20.12
N PRO A 161 10.54 6.81 -19.45
CA PRO A 161 9.32 6.10 -19.82
C PRO A 161 8.95 6.21 -21.30
N HIS A 162 8.90 7.43 -21.87
CA HIS A 162 8.57 7.64 -23.30
C HIS A 162 9.56 7.05 -24.32
N LYS A 163 10.71 6.50 -23.87
CA LYS A 163 11.71 5.85 -24.72
C LYS A 163 11.79 4.34 -24.53
N GLN A 164 10.99 3.77 -23.64
CA GLN A 164 10.94 2.32 -23.50
C GLN A 164 10.40 1.69 -24.79
N VAL A 165 10.92 0.51 -25.15
CA VAL A 165 10.45 -0.23 -26.33
C VAL A 165 9.00 -0.67 -26.15
N ASP A 166 8.66 -1.10 -24.94
CA ASP A 166 7.30 -1.39 -24.50
C ASP A 166 6.83 -0.26 -23.57
N PRO A 167 5.80 0.53 -23.94
CA PRO A 167 5.30 1.62 -23.11
C PRO A 167 4.65 1.11 -21.80
N ASP A 168 4.21 -0.16 -21.74
CA ASP A 168 3.55 -0.74 -20.56
C ASP A 168 4.52 -1.05 -19.41
N LEU A 169 5.84 -0.89 -19.63
CA LEU A 169 6.88 -1.04 -18.60
C LEU A 169 6.80 0.04 -17.51
N TYR A 170 6.03 1.10 -17.77
CA TYR A 170 5.56 2.08 -16.80
C TYR A 170 4.05 2.21 -16.94
N LEU A 171 3.33 2.25 -15.82
CA LEU A 171 1.90 2.45 -15.85
C LEU A 171 1.56 3.82 -16.45
N HIS A 172 0.64 3.85 -17.41
CA HIS A 172 0.23 5.07 -18.11
C HIS A 172 -1.25 5.07 -18.49
N ILE A 173 -1.74 6.25 -18.85
CA ILE A 173 -3.07 6.48 -19.40
C ILE A 173 -3.07 6.06 -20.87
N VAL A 174 -3.93 5.11 -21.24
CA VAL A 174 -4.12 4.67 -22.63
C VAL A 174 -5.34 5.31 -23.29
N GLU A 175 -6.30 5.77 -22.49
CA GLU A 175 -7.53 6.40 -22.98
C GLU A 175 -8.04 7.40 -21.93
N GLU A 176 -8.58 8.52 -22.38
CA GLU A 176 -9.34 9.46 -21.56
C GLU A 176 -10.79 9.49 -22.08
N ARG A 177 -11.74 9.44 -21.15
CA ARG A 177 -13.18 9.37 -21.41
C ARG A 177 -13.89 10.49 -20.66
N GLU A 178 -15.15 10.72 -21.00
CA GLU A 178 -15.98 11.70 -20.29
C GLU A 178 -16.17 11.33 -18.81
N ASP A 179 -16.19 10.03 -18.49
CA ASP A 179 -16.46 9.48 -17.16
C ASP A 179 -15.20 9.02 -16.38
N GLY A 180 -14.01 9.06 -17.00
CA GLY A 180 -12.77 8.68 -16.33
C GLY A 180 -11.60 8.49 -17.28
N ILE A 181 -10.63 7.68 -16.85
CA ILE A 181 -9.46 7.29 -17.64
C ILE A 181 -9.35 5.76 -17.70
N VAL A 182 -8.65 5.26 -18.72
CA VAL A 182 -8.22 3.86 -18.79
C VAL A 182 -6.72 3.82 -18.66
N VAL A 183 -6.20 2.95 -17.79
CA VAL A 183 -4.78 2.79 -17.53
C VAL A 183 -4.29 1.39 -17.88
N LYS A 184 -3.01 1.29 -18.25
CA LYS A 184 -2.35 0.03 -18.55
C LYS A 184 -0.91 0.02 -18.05
N GLY A 185 -0.45 -1.15 -17.62
CA GLY A 185 0.92 -1.38 -17.18
C GLY A 185 0.98 -2.29 -15.95
N ALA A 186 2.03 -2.15 -15.14
CA ALA A 186 2.17 -2.94 -13.93
C ALA A 186 2.93 -2.20 -12.83
N LYS A 187 2.76 -2.66 -11.58
CA LYS A 187 3.50 -2.22 -10.40
C LYS A 187 4.16 -3.42 -9.74
N ALA A 188 5.49 -3.36 -9.60
CA ALA A 188 6.31 -4.46 -9.12
C ALA A 188 6.63 -4.34 -7.62
N HIS A 189 6.89 -5.47 -6.98
CA HIS A 189 7.29 -5.56 -5.56
C HIS A 189 6.25 -4.99 -4.58
N GLN A 190 4.97 -5.11 -4.92
CA GLN A 190 3.89 -4.54 -4.12
C GLN A 190 3.64 -5.39 -2.88
N THR A 191 4.08 -4.85 -1.74
CA THR A 191 4.10 -5.54 -0.45
C THR A 191 2.72 -5.45 0.18
N GLY A 192 2.05 -6.59 0.39
CA GLY A 192 0.69 -6.59 0.91
C GLY A 192 -0.40 -6.34 -0.15
N ALA A 193 -0.06 -6.49 -1.43
CA ALA A 193 -0.98 -6.26 -2.53
C ALA A 193 -2.24 -7.12 -2.44
N VAL A 194 -2.11 -8.40 -2.03
CA VAL A 194 -3.27 -9.32 -1.93
C VAL A 194 -3.90 -9.35 -0.54
N ASN A 195 -3.45 -8.50 0.39
CA ASN A 195 -4.05 -8.35 1.72
C ASN A 195 -4.51 -6.90 2.02
N SER A 196 -4.71 -6.12 0.95
CA SER A 196 -5.23 -4.75 0.96
C SER A 196 -6.64 -4.70 0.36
N HIS A 197 -7.43 -3.71 0.76
CA HIS A 197 -8.78 -3.49 0.21
C HIS A 197 -8.73 -2.57 -1.01
N GLU A 198 -7.80 -1.61 -0.99
CA GLU A 198 -7.62 -0.58 -2.01
C GLU A 198 -6.15 -0.56 -2.44
N VAL A 199 -5.90 -0.21 -3.71
CA VAL A 199 -4.56 0.04 -4.25
C VAL A 199 -4.46 1.52 -4.65
N ILE A 200 -3.45 2.21 -4.12
CA ILE A 200 -3.16 3.63 -4.40
C ILE A 200 -1.98 3.68 -5.37
N VAL A 201 -2.25 4.02 -6.62
CA VAL A 201 -1.25 4.08 -7.69
C VAL A 201 -0.59 5.46 -7.72
N MET A 202 0.74 5.48 -7.86
CA MET A 202 1.54 6.71 -7.95
C MET A 202 2.62 6.56 -9.04
N PRO A 203 3.09 7.65 -9.67
CA PRO A 203 4.25 7.61 -10.55
C PRO A 203 5.53 7.32 -9.76
N THR A 204 6.50 6.62 -10.37
CA THR A 204 7.73 6.18 -9.67
C THR A 204 8.91 7.16 -9.73
N MET A 205 8.83 8.20 -10.54
CA MET A 205 9.93 9.14 -10.77
C MET A 205 9.43 10.53 -11.16
N ALA A 206 10.33 11.51 -11.18
CA ALA A 206 10.05 12.78 -11.82
C ALA A 206 9.87 12.59 -13.33
N LEU A 207 8.87 13.27 -13.90
CA LEU A 207 8.44 13.10 -15.29
C LEU A 207 8.58 14.41 -16.06
N ARG A 208 8.96 14.31 -17.32
CA ARG A 208 9.06 15.46 -18.24
C ARG A 208 7.75 15.59 -19.03
N GLU A 209 7.60 16.66 -19.79
CA GLU A 209 6.44 16.87 -20.68
C GLU A 209 6.21 15.68 -21.63
N ALA A 210 7.29 15.10 -22.16
CA ALA A 210 7.22 13.93 -23.03
C ALA A 210 6.72 12.66 -22.31
N ASP A 211 6.72 12.65 -20.98
CA ASP A 211 6.28 11.55 -20.13
C ASP A 211 4.90 11.82 -19.48
N LYS A 212 4.13 12.80 -19.97
CA LYS A 212 2.89 13.23 -19.30
C LYS A 212 1.85 12.13 -19.11
N ASP A 213 1.74 11.17 -20.04
CA ASP A 213 0.78 10.06 -19.92
C ASP A 213 1.12 9.09 -18.76
N TYR A 214 2.35 9.14 -18.25
CA TYR A 214 2.80 8.38 -17.07
C TYR A 214 2.59 9.15 -15.76
N ALA A 215 2.23 10.44 -15.83
CA ALA A 215 1.96 11.27 -14.66
C ALA A 215 0.53 11.06 -14.19
N VAL A 216 0.28 9.90 -13.58
CA VAL A 216 -1.04 9.46 -13.17
C VAL A 216 -1.03 8.91 -11.75
N SER A 217 -2.01 9.32 -10.94
CA SER A 217 -2.23 8.79 -9.59
C SER A 217 -3.72 8.64 -9.32
N PHE A 218 -4.11 7.52 -8.71
CA PHE A 218 -5.51 7.18 -8.41
C PHE A 218 -5.60 6.10 -7.33
N ALA A 219 -6.81 5.78 -6.88
CA ALA A 219 -7.06 4.61 -6.03
C ALA A 219 -8.28 3.79 -6.45
N LEU A 220 -8.17 2.46 -6.42
CA LEU A 220 -9.24 1.53 -6.76
C LEU A 220 -9.34 0.38 -5.76
N PRO A 221 -10.53 -0.24 -5.63
CA PRO A 221 -10.66 -1.55 -4.99
C PRO A 221 -9.63 -2.54 -5.57
N SER A 222 -9.05 -3.37 -4.71
CA SER A 222 -8.00 -4.32 -5.11
C SER A 222 -8.54 -5.42 -6.05
N ASP A 223 -9.85 -5.61 -6.12
CA ASP A 223 -10.52 -6.53 -7.04
C ASP A 223 -11.22 -5.82 -8.20
N ALA A 224 -10.81 -4.58 -8.53
CA ALA A 224 -11.34 -3.88 -9.70
C ALA A 224 -11.05 -4.65 -11.00
N ASP A 225 -12.01 -4.62 -11.93
CA ASP A 225 -11.91 -5.33 -13.21
C ASP A 225 -10.65 -4.91 -13.98
N GLY A 226 -9.93 -5.92 -14.49
CA GLY A 226 -8.65 -5.74 -15.19
C GLY A 226 -7.41 -5.73 -14.27
N ILE A 227 -7.60 -5.76 -12.94
CA ILE A 227 -6.49 -5.96 -12.00
C ILE A 227 -6.28 -7.46 -11.74
N TYR A 228 -5.03 -7.91 -11.86
CA TYR A 228 -4.64 -9.23 -11.39
C TYR A 228 -3.22 -9.23 -10.82
N TYR A 229 -2.95 -10.24 -9.99
CA TYR A 229 -1.75 -10.35 -9.19
C TYR A 229 -0.96 -11.58 -9.58
N ILE A 230 0.35 -11.42 -9.72
CA ILE A 230 1.28 -12.55 -9.85
C ILE A 230 2.16 -12.55 -8.60
N MET A 231 2.01 -13.58 -7.77
CA MET A 231 2.75 -13.70 -6.51
C MET A 231 4.24 -13.77 -6.78
N GLY A 232 4.99 -12.90 -6.11
CA GLY A 232 6.44 -12.96 -6.03
C GLY A 232 6.86 -14.15 -5.15
N ARG A 233 8.02 -14.72 -5.46
CA ARG A 233 8.62 -15.79 -4.64
C ARG A 233 9.69 -15.20 -3.73
N GLN A 234 9.53 -15.34 -2.42
CA GLN A 234 10.61 -15.11 -1.46
C GLN A 234 11.42 -16.40 -1.25
N SER A 235 12.65 -16.22 -0.78
CA SER A 235 13.48 -17.35 -0.37
C SER A 235 12.77 -18.18 0.70
N CYS A 236 12.73 -19.49 0.51
CA CYS A 236 12.11 -20.44 1.44
C CYS A 236 10.58 -20.36 1.60
N ASP A 237 9.84 -19.64 0.74
CA ASP A 237 8.37 -19.56 0.87
C ASP A 237 7.69 -20.93 0.83
N THR A 238 8.24 -21.90 0.09
CA THR A 238 7.71 -23.26 0.01
C THR A 238 7.85 -24.05 1.31
N ARG A 239 8.70 -23.62 2.26
CA ARG A 239 8.79 -24.26 3.59
C ARG A 239 7.48 -24.19 4.38
N LYS A 240 6.62 -23.22 4.06
CA LYS A 240 5.28 -23.10 4.63
C LYS A 240 4.36 -24.27 4.19
N LEU A 241 4.72 -24.97 3.11
CA LEU A 241 4.01 -26.15 2.59
C LEU A 241 4.62 -27.48 3.03
N GLU A 242 5.83 -27.47 3.61
CA GLU A 242 6.52 -28.67 4.06
C GLU A 242 5.96 -29.18 5.39
N ASP A 243 6.09 -30.47 5.66
CA ASP A 243 5.74 -31.07 6.94
C ASP A 243 6.66 -30.55 8.06
N GLY A 244 6.07 -30.31 9.24
CA GLY A 244 6.79 -29.74 10.38
C GLY A 244 6.81 -28.21 10.38
N GLU A 245 7.06 -27.64 11.55
CA GLU A 245 6.90 -26.20 11.79
C GLU A 245 8.23 -25.50 12.10
N ILE A 246 9.17 -26.18 12.76
CA ILE A 246 10.41 -25.58 13.29
C ILE A 246 11.24 -24.87 12.22
N ASP A 247 11.40 -25.46 11.03
CA ASP A 247 12.29 -24.96 9.98
C ASP A 247 11.78 -23.68 9.28
N ARG A 248 10.55 -23.28 9.59
CA ARG A 248 9.93 -22.02 9.13
C ARG A 248 10.41 -20.83 10.00
N GLY A 249 10.86 -21.09 11.22
CA GLY A 249 11.26 -20.06 12.19
C GLY A 249 10.07 -19.28 12.73
N ASN A 250 9.64 -18.23 12.01
CA ASN A 250 8.45 -17.46 12.39
C ASN A 250 7.19 -18.12 11.80
N LEU A 251 6.42 -18.79 12.67
CA LEU A 251 5.22 -19.54 12.27
C LEU A 251 4.02 -18.65 11.94
N LEU A 252 3.92 -17.51 12.62
CA LEU A 252 2.71 -16.70 12.65
C LEU A 252 2.74 -15.54 11.67
N PHE A 253 3.93 -15.04 11.34
CA PHE A 253 4.05 -13.79 10.61
C PHE A 253 5.06 -13.89 9.48
N GLY A 254 4.75 -13.20 8.38
CA GLY A 254 5.61 -13.13 7.21
C GLY A 254 5.30 -11.91 6.33
N GLY A 255 6.06 -11.74 5.26
CA GLY A 255 5.75 -10.80 4.19
C GLY A 255 5.31 -11.53 2.92
N HIS A 256 4.72 -10.79 1.99
CA HIS A 256 4.62 -11.21 0.60
C HIS A 256 4.75 -9.97 -0.28
N GLU A 257 5.16 -10.18 -1.52
CA GLU A 257 5.08 -9.17 -2.57
C GLU A 257 4.42 -9.77 -3.82
N ALA A 258 3.72 -8.96 -4.58
CA ALA A 258 3.18 -9.34 -5.88
C ALA A 258 3.58 -8.34 -6.97
N LEU A 259 3.58 -8.81 -8.22
CA LEU A 259 3.41 -7.94 -9.38
C LEU A 259 1.91 -7.69 -9.54
N VAL A 260 1.51 -6.42 -9.51
CA VAL A 260 0.13 -6.00 -9.79
C VAL A 260 0.08 -5.58 -11.25
N VAL A 261 -0.76 -6.23 -12.05
CA VAL A 261 -0.96 -5.90 -13.45
C VAL A 261 -2.28 -5.17 -13.62
N PHE A 262 -2.25 -4.12 -14.43
CA PHE A 262 -3.40 -3.31 -14.81
C PHE A 262 -3.61 -3.51 -16.31
N ASP A 263 -4.59 -4.35 -16.68
CA ASP A 263 -4.94 -4.61 -18.06
C ASP A 263 -6.18 -3.79 -18.46
N ASN A 264 -5.94 -2.61 -19.02
CA ASN A 264 -6.98 -1.68 -19.48
C ASN A 264 -8.03 -1.38 -18.39
N VAL A 265 -7.55 -0.99 -17.21
CA VAL A 265 -8.38 -0.76 -16.02
C VAL A 265 -9.03 0.62 -16.12
N PHE A 266 -10.35 0.68 -15.94
CA PHE A 266 -11.08 1.94 -15.87
C PHE A 266 -10.94 2.58 -14.47
N VAL A 267 -10.69 3.89 -14.44
CA VAL A 267 -10.59 4.70 -13.23
C VAL A 267 -11.58 5.87 -13.34
N PRO A 268 -12.63 5.92 -12.50
CA PRO A 268 -13.59 7.01 -12.55
C PRO A 268 -12.99 8.30 -12.00
N TRP A 269 -13.46 9.45 -12.47
CA TRP A 269 -12.85 10.75 -12.15
C TRP A 269 -12.75 11.03 -10.64
N GLU A 270 -13.71 10.61 -9.82
CA GLU A 270 -13.67 10.79 -8.37
C GLU A 270 -12.54 10.03 -7.66
N ARG A 271 -11.91 9.08 -8.35
CA ARG A 271 -10.77 8.30 -7.86
C ARG A 271 -9.42 8.76 -8.42
N VAL A 272 -9.38 9.78 -9.29
CA VAL A 272 -8.16 10.32 -9.90
C VAL A 272 -7.60 11.48 -9.08
N PHE A 273 -6.31 11.43 -8.75
CA PHE A 273 -5.58 12.39 -7.91
C PHE A 273 -4.43 13.12 -8.63
N MET A 274 -4.10 12.71 -9.85
CA MET A 274 -3.16 13.36 -10.77
C MET A 274 -3.42 12.80 -12.17
N CYS A 275 -3.46 13.65 -13.19
CA CYS A 275 -3.70 13.27 -14.59
C CYS A 275 -2.97 14.22 -15.56
N ARG A 276 -1.72 13.89 -15.86
CA ARG A 276 -0.78 14.59 -16.77
C ARG A 276 -0.10 15.84 -16.22
N GLU A 277 -0.28 16.21 -14.95
CA GLU A 277 0.51 17.27 -14.31
C GLU A 277 1.93 16.77 -13.92
N ASN A 278 2.74 16.42 -14.92
CA ASN A 278 4.04 15.74 -14.78
C ASN A 278 5.05 16.47 -13.89
N GLU A 279 4.96 17.80 -13.81
CA GLU A 279 5.79 18.63 -12.94
C GLU A 279 5.63 18.31 -11.44
N PHE A 280 4.49 17.74 -11.03
CA PHE A 280 4.22 17.33 -9.65
C PHE A 280 4.59 15.88 -9.35
N ALA A 281 4.88 15.05 -10.37
CA ALA A 281 5.26 13.65 -10.18
C ALA A 281 6.54 13.52 -9.32
N GLY A 282 7.52 14.41 -9.54
CA GLY A 282 8.76 14.45 -8.75
C GLY A 282 8.49 14.77 -7.27
N GLN A 283 7.60 15.73 -6.99
CA GLN A 283 7.21 16.09 -5.62
C GLN A 283 6.51 14.91 -4.92
N LEU A 284 5.60 14.22 -5.60
CA LEU A 284 4.90 13.06 -5.03
C LEU A 284 5.87 11.94 -4.65
N VAL A 285 6.82 11.62 -5.53
CA VAL A 285 7.86 10.64 -5.26
C VAL A 285 8.74 11.06 -4.07
N GLU A 286 9.16 12.33 -4.03
CA GLU A 286 10.01 12.85 -2.95
C GLU A 286 9.31 12.78 -1.59
N VAL A 287 8.07 13.25 -1.50
CA VAL A 287 7.31 13.29 -0.24
C VAL A 287 6.98 11.88 0.25
N PHE A 288 6.48 11.01 -0.65
CA PHE A 288 6.22 9.61 -0.32
C PHE A 288 7.50 8.90 0.16
N ALA A 289 8.59 9.01 -0.61
CA ALA A 289 9.85 8.38 -0.26
C ALA A 289 10.41 8.95 1.06
N GLY A 290 10.23 10.23 1.33
CA GLY A 290 10.59 10.87 2.60
C GLY A 290 9.88 10.22 3.78
N TYR A 291 8.55 10.10 3.72
CA TYR A 291 7.76 9.43 4.75
C TYR A 291 8.15 7.96 4.90
N HIS A 292 8.33 7.24 3.79
CA HIS A 292 8.62 5.81 3.83
C HIS A 292 10.05 5.50 4.32
N ARG A 293 11.03 6.37 4.01
CA ARG A 293 12.39 6.30 4.57
C ARG A 293 12.37 6.42 6.11
N GLN A 294 11.51 7.27 6.66
CA GLN A 294 11.31 7.35 8.11
C GLN A 294 10.63 6.08 8.68
N SER A 295 9.72 5.45 7.92
CA SER A 295 8.97 4.25 8.32
C SER A 295 9.86 3.04 8.61
N TYR A 296 11.12 3.02 8.14
CA TYR A 296 12.09 1.96 8.46
C TYR A 296 12.45 1.86 9.95
N ALA A 297 11.94 2.75 10.81
CA ALA A 297 11.86 2.51 12.26
C ALA A 297 11.24 1.14 12.61
N CYS A 298 10.38 0.57 11.75
CA CYS A 298 9.89 -0.80 11.90
C CYS A 298 10.99 -1.85 11.98
N LYS A 299 12.09 -1.66 11.24
CA LYS A 299 13.22 -2.59 11.22
C LYS A 299 13.98 -2.60 12.55
N VAL A 300 13.94 -1.52 13.32
CA VAL A 300 14.50 -1.49 14.68
C VAL A 300 13.74 -2.48 15.58
N GLY A 301 12.41 -2.57 15.43
CA GLY A 301 11.61 -3.53 16.19
C GLY A 301 11.90 -4.98 15.81
N VAL A 302 12.07 -5.25 14.52
CA VAL A 302 12.53 -6.57 14.03
C VAL A 302 13.94 -6.88 14.55
N GLY A 303 14.82 -5.88 14.59
CA GLY A 303 16.16 -6.00 15.17
C GLY A 303 16.14 -6.35 16.66
N ASP A 304 15.21 -5.78 17.44
CA ASP A 304 15.03 -6.14 18.85
C ASP A 304 14.72 -7.64 19.01
N VAL A 305 13.89 -8.22 18.13
CA VAL A 305 13.58 -9.68 18.12
C VAL A 305 14.83 -10.49 17.80
N LEU A 306 15.61 -10.09 16.79
CA LEU A 306 16.82 -10.80 16.40
C LEU A 306 17.90 -10.76 17.49
N ILE A 307 18.06 -9.63 18.19
CA ILE A 307 18.94 -9.52 19.35
C ILE A 307 18.52 -10.53 20.43
N GLY A 308 17.23 -10.56 20.77
CA GLY A 308 16.70 -11.53 21.74
C GLY A 308 16.98 -12.98 21.33
N ALA A 309 16.73 -13.33 20.07
CA ALA A 309 16.99 -14.67 19.55
C ALA A 309 18.49 -15.05 19.65
N SER A 310 19.40 -14.12 19.34
CA SER A 310 20.85 -14.38 19.41
C SER A 310 21.39 -14.59 20.82
N GLN A 311 20.67 -14.12 21.85
CA GLN A 311 21.07 -14.29 23.26
C GLN A 311 20.61 -15.63 23.85
N VAL A 312 19.62 -16.27 23.22
CA VAL A 312 19.05 -17.55 23.66
C VAL A 312 19.64 -18.74 22.89
N ALA A 313 20.30 -18.47 21.76
CA ALA A 313 20.98 -19.45 20.89
C ALA A 313 22.34 -19.90 21.45
#